data_AF-A0A7T9TPA7-F1
#
_entry.id   AF-A0A7T9TPA7-F1
#
_cell.length_a   1.000
_cell.length_b   1.000
_cell.length_c   1.000
_cell.angle_alpha   90.00
_cell.angle_beta   90.00
_cell.angle_gamma   90.00
#
_symmetry.space_group_name_H-M   'P 1'
#
loop_
_entity.id
_entity.type
_entity.pdbx_description
1 polymer ?
#
loop_
_entity_poly.entity_id
_entity_poly.type
_entity_poly.pdbx_seq_one_letter_code
_entity_poly.pdbx_strand_id
1 'polypeptide(L)'
;MSLAREKLLLPISLPRLSPGHDRVPDSGAIFPTSVGTWLDKNNYAARFRQVREMADGVDLSWVTSHTIRKTVATQVYRSSDLKGASQQLGHSEVGVTSKHYIEHENRGPADVVGVLDAFIARTQSVA
;
A
#
# COMPACT_ATOMS: atom_id res chain seq x y z
N MET A 1 -39.32 5.32 -21.17
CA MET A 1 -38.62 4.10 -20.72
C MET A 1 -37.34 4.53 -20.03
N SER A 2 -37.41 4.63 -18.70
CA SER A 2 -36.41 5.20 -17.81
C SER A 2 -35.44 4.11 -17.38
N LEU A 3 -34.15 4.26 -17.67
CA LEU A 3 -33.10 3.41 -17.12
C LEU A 3 -32.60 4.07 -15.84
N ALA A 4 -32.97 3.45 -14.73
CA ALA A 4 -32.56 3.83 -13.39
C ALA A 4 -31.04 3.84 -13.29
N ARG A 5 -30.48 4.99 -12.90
CA ARG A 5 -29.13 5.10 -12.38
C ARG A 5 -29.09 4.33 -11.07
N GLU A 6 -28.57 3.11 -11.13
CA GLU A 6 -28.27 2.29 -9.96
C GLU A 6 -27.22 3.04 -9.13
N LYS A 7 -27.72 3.72 -8.08
CA LYS A 7 -26.89 4.33 -7.06
C LYS A 7 -26.21 3.18 -6.33
N LEU A 8 -24.90 3.04 -6.52
CA LEU A 8 -24.04 2.21 -5.71
C LEU A 8 -24.08 2.79 -4.28
N LEU A 9 -25.09 2.37 -3.52
CA LEU A 9 -25.21 2.61 -2.08
C LEU A 9 -24.10 1.82 -1.42
N LEU A 10 -23.02 2.49 -1.04
CA LEU A 10 -22.04 1.94 -0.12
C LEU A 10 -22.73 1.77 1.25
N PRO A 11 -22.92 0.54 1.77
CA PRO A 11 -23.51 0.32 3.09
C PRO A 11 -22.46 0.50 4.20
N ILE A 12 -21.49 1.39 3.99
CA ILE A 12 -20.50 1.70 5.01
C ILE A 12 -20.99 2.99 5.65
N SER A 13 -21.64 2.86 6.80
CA SER A 13 -21.71 3.96 7.76
C SER A 13 -20.29 4.21 8.24
N LEU A 14 -19.48 4.90 7.42
CA LEU A 14 -18.23 5.48 7.88
C LEU A 14 -18.59 6.24 9.16
N PRO A 15 -17.86 6.06 10.28
CA PRO A 15 -18.06 6.91 11.44
C PRO A 15 -18.00 8.31 10.87
N ARG A 16 -19.11 9.05 11.04
CA ARG A 16 -19.28 10.38 10.47
C ARG A 16 -18.00 11.14 10.82
N LEU A 17 -17.11 11.33 9.84
CA LEU A 17 -16.07 12.34 9.95
C LEU A 17 -16.89 13.59 10.15
N SER A 18 -16.95 14.07 11.40
CA SER A 18 -17.85 15.14 11.79
C SER A 18 -17.77 16.23 10.72
N PRO A 19 -18.90 16.68 10.13
CA PRO A 19 -18.87 17.78 9.20
C PRO A 19 -18.37 19.00 10.00
N GLY A 20 -17.14 19.38 9.76
CA GLY A 20 -16.43 20.36 10.58
C GLY A 20 -14.92 20.30 10.41
N HIS A 21 -14.42 20.41 9.19
CA HIS A 21 -13.02 20.80 8.97
C HIS A 21 -12.79 21.81 7.84
N ASP A 22 -13.82 22.57 7.48
CA ASP A 22 -13.66 23.76 6.61
C ASP A 22 -12.80 24.84 7.30
N ARG A 23 -12.56 24.70 8.61
CA ARG A 23 -11.67 25.55 9.39
C ARG A 23 -10.35 24.80 9.64
N VAL A 24 -9.23 25.36 9.18
CA VAL A 24 -7.89 24.89 9.56
C VAL A 24 -7.79 24.94 11.09
N PRO A 25 -7.35 23.86 11.76
CA PRO A 25 -7.32 23.88 13.22
C PRO A 25 -6.22 24.85 13.67
N ASP A 26 -6.35 25.46 14.84
CA ASP A 26 -5.33 26.40 15.34
C ASP A 26 -3.95 25.74 15.50
N SER A 27 -3.93 24.41 15.64
CA SER A 27 -2.70 23.60 15.65
C SER A 27 -2.00 23.49 14.28
N GLY A 28 -2.69 23.80 13.18
CA GLY A 28 -2.22 23.60 11.81
C GLY A 28 -2.19 22.15 11.34
N ALA A 29 -2.70 21.18 12.12
CA ALA A 29 -2.67 19.77 11.76
C ALA A 29 -3.57 19.45 10.54
N ILE A 30 -3.01 18.73 9.56
CA ILE A 30 -3.75 18.24 8.37
C ILE A 30 -4.74 17.13 8.76
N PHE A 31 -4.34 16.27 9.71
CA PHE A 31 -5.19 15.20 10.25
C PHE A 31 -5.33 15.35 11.77
N PRO A 32 -6.26 16.21 12.23
CA PRO A 32 -6.40 16.50 13.64
C PRO A 32 -7.21 15.43 14.40
N THR A 33 -7.09 15.48 15.72
CA THR A 33 -8.03 14.84 16.63
C THR A 33 -9.41 15.52 16.54
N SER A 34 -10.42 14.93 17.17
CA SER A 34 -11.77 15.55 17.23
C SER A 34 -11.78 16.92 17.92
N VAL A 35 -10.76 17.21 18.72
CA VAL A 35 -10.57 18.50 19.42
C VAL A 35 -9.59 19.43 18.71
N GLY A 36 -9.17 19.11 17.48
CA GLY A 36 -8.32 19.99 16.68
C GLY A 36 -6.82 19.92 16.99
N THR A 37 -6.35 18.95 17.77
CA THR A 37 -4.92 18.80 18.14
C THR A 37 -4.20 17.80 17.24
N TRP A 38 -2.87 17.73 17.37
CA TRP A 38 -2.04 16.73 16.67
C TRP A 38 -2.45 15.30 17.03
N LEU A 39 -2.51 14.43 16.02
CA LEU A 39 -2.76 13.01 16.22
C LEU A 39 -1.46 12.30 16.62
N ASP A 40 -1.43 11.71 17.81
CA ASP A 40 -0.32 10.85 18.23
C ASP A 40 -0.46 9.40 17.73
N LYS A 41 0.60 8.61 17.94
CA LYS A 41 0.68 7.21 17.49
C LYS A 41 -0.41 6.32 18.10
N ASN A 42 -0.75 6.50 19.38
CA ASN A 42 -1.73 5.65 20.07
C ASN A 42 -3.14 5.96 19.58
N ASN A 43 -3.46 7.24 19.45
CA ASN A 43 -4.72 7.72 18.90
C ASN A 43 -4.90 7.28 17.44
N TYR A 44 -3.84 7.37 16.63
CA TYR A 44 -3.85 6.81 15.28
C TYR A 44 -4.09 5.29 15.30
N ALA A 45 -3.38 4.52 16.13
CA ALA A 45 -3.52 3.07 16.18
C ALA A 45 -4.93 2.63 16.58
N ALA A 46 -5.54 3.32 17.56
CA ALA A 46 -6.91 3.07 17.99
C ALA A 46 -7.93 3.35 16.87
N ARG A 47 -7.83 4.51 16.22
CA ARG A 47 -8.68 4.85 15.06
C ARG A 47 -8.50 3.86 13.92
N PHE A 48 -7.26 3.51 13.62
CA PHE A 48 -6.96 2.57 12.55
C PHE A 48 -7.53 1.18 12.85
N ARG A 49 -7.53 0.74 14.11
CA ARG A 49 -8.22 -0.51 14.51
C ARG A 49 -9.72 -0.43 14.26
N GLN A 50 -10.38 0.65 14.68
CA GLN A 50 -11.82 0.85 14.45
C GLN A 50 -12.18 0.78 12.97
N VAL A 51 -11.41 1.44 12.11
CA VAL A 51 -11.64 1.41 10.65
C VAL A 51 -11.51 -0.01 10.08
N ARG A 52 -10.58 -0.83 10.60
CA ARG A 52 -10.43 -2.23 10.18
C ARG A 52 -11.59 -3.10 10.66
N GLU A 53 -12.08 -2.87 11.87
CA GLU A 53 -13.24 -3.58 12.44
C GLU A 53 -14.55 -3.24 11.70
N MET A 54 -14.62 -2.09 11.02
CA MET A 54 -15.76 -1.68 10.20
C MET A 54 -15.81 -2.32 8.80
N ALA A 55 -14.76 -3.06 8.41
CA ALA A 55 -14.72 -3.71 7.11
C ALA A 55 -15.52 -5.03 7.14
N ASP A 56 -16.76 -4.98 6.68
CA ASP A 56 -17.61 -6.16 6.63
C ASP A 56 -17.12 -7.17 5.56
N GLY A 57 -17.08 -8.45 5.94
CA GLY A 57 -16.76 -9.55 5.04
C GLY A 57 -15.28 -9.72 4.69
N VAL A 58 -14.37 -8.95 5.30
CA VAL A 58 -12.92 -9.05 5.07
C VAL A 58 -12.16 -9.01 6.39
N ASP A 59 -11.33 -10.02 6.66
CA ASP A 59 -10.41 -9.98 7.79
C ASP A 59 -9.21 -9.07 7.48
N LEU A 60 -9.18 -7.92 8.14
CA LEU A 60 -8.09 -6.95 8.08
C LEU A 60 -7.22 -6.93 9.34
N SER A 61 -7.34 -7.91 10.24
CA SER A 61 -6.57 -7.96 11.49
C SER A 61 -5.05 -7.92 11.27
N TRP A 62 -4.58 -8.53 10.16
CA TRP A 62 -3.18 -8.54 9.73
C TRP A 62 -2.71 -7.23 9.08
N VAL A 63 -3.62 -6.34 8.70
CA VAL A 63 -3.27 -5.08 8.04
C VAL A 63 -2.79 -4.06 9.06
N THR A 64 -1.56 -3.59 8.85
CA THR A 64 -0.91 -2.56 9.65
C THR A 64 -0.45 -1.42 8.74
N SER A 65 -0.12 -0.26 9.30
CA SER A 65 0.54 0.81 8.52
C SER A 65 1.84 0.32 7.87
N HIS A 66 2.51 -0.65 8.50
CA HIS A 66 3.71 -1.26 7.96
C HIS A 66 3.40 -2.13 6.73
N THR A 67 2.35 -2.96 6.76
CA THR A 67 1.98 -3.77 5.59
C THR A 67 1.52 -2.91 4.43
N ILE A 68 0.73 -1.84 4.69
CA ILE A 68 0.36 -0.84 3.68
C ILE A 68 1.62 -0.22 3.05
N ARG A 69 2.58 0.18 3.89
CA ARG A 69 3.85 0.77 3.42
C ARG A 69 4.65 -0.20 2.55
N LYS A 70 4.66 -1.51 2.86
CA LYS A 70 5.27 -2.53 1.99
C LYS A 70 4.52 -2.66 0.67
N THR A 71 3.19 -2.74 0.68
CA THR A 71 2.39 -2.85 -0.55
C THR A 71 2.68 -1.70 -1.51
N VAL A 72 2.72 -0.46 -1.00
CA VAL A 72 3.06 0.72 -1.83
C VAL A 72 4.49 0.62 -2.36
N ALA A 73 5.46 0.27 -1.52
CA ALA A 73 6.86 0.14 -1.93
C ALA A 73 7.06 -0.91 -3.03
N THR A 74 6.45 -2.09 -2.86
CA THR A 74 6.43 -3.15 -3.88
C THR A 74 5.80 -2.66 -5.18
N GLN A 75 4.69 -1.94 -5.12
CA GLN A 75 4.02 -1.44 -6.33
C GLN A 75 4.88 -0.40 -7.07
N VAL A 76 5.54 0.51 -6.36
CA VAL A 76 6.46 1.49 -6.95
C VAL A 76 7.70 0.80 -7.53
N TYR A 77 8.24 -0.20 -6.83
CA TYR A 77 9.35 -1.01 -7.34
C TYR A 77 8.99 -1.69 -8.66
N ARG A 78 7.80 -2.29 -8.74
CA ARG A 78 7.32 -2.97 -9.95
C ARG A 78 7.10 -2.03 -11.13
N SER A 79 6.68 -0.79 -10.88
CA SER A 79 6.39 0.18 -11.95
C SER A 79 7.59 1.02 -12.36
N SER A 80 8.57 1.17 -11.48
CA SER A 80 9.76 1.99 -11.68
C SER A 80 11.00 1.17 -11.40
N ASP A 81 11.61 1.35 -10.23
CA ASP A 81 12.82 0.66 -9.81
C ASP A 81 12.98 0.74 -8.29
N LEU A 82 14.04 0.11 -7.78
CA LEU A 82 14.37 0.08 -6.35
C LEU A 82 14.69 1.47 -5.80
N LYS A 83 15.26 2.35 -6.63
CA LYS A 83 15.62 3.72 -6.24
C LYS A 83 14.36 4.58 -6.04
N GLY A 84 13.41 4.52 -6.96
CA GLY A 84 12.13 5.19 -6.88
C GLY A 84 11.32 4.72 -5.68
N ALA A 85 11.30 3.42 -5.40
CA ALA A 85 10.68 2.89 -4.18
C ALA A 85 11.36 3.45 -2.92
N SER A 86 12.69 3.53 -2.88
CA SER A 86 13.42 4.07 -1.73
C SER A 86 13.16 5.57 -1.50
N GLN A 87 13.09 6.34 -2.58
CA GLN A 87 12.76 7.77 -2.52
C GLN A 87 11.33 7.99 -2.03
N GLN A 88 10.36 7.20 -2.51
CA GLN A 88 8.97 7.26 -2.03
C GLN A 88 8.85 6.98 -0.53
N LEU A 89 9.69 6.08 0.00
CA LEU A 89 9.73 5.79 1.43
C LEU A 89 10.53 6.82 2.22
N GLY A 90 11.34 7.66 1.57
CA GLY A 90 12.22 8.62 2.25
C GLY A 90 13.35 7.93 3.02
N HIS A 91 13.82 6.76 2.57
CA HIS A 91 14.96 6.08 3.18
C HIS A 91 16.27 6.67 2.63
N SER A 92 17.19 6.99 3.55
CA SER A 92 18.54 7.47 3.24
C SER A 92 19.40 6.40 2.55
N GLU A 93 19.12 5.12 2.80
CA GLU A 93 19.79 4.00 2.13
C GLU A 93 18.80 3.10 1.40
N VAL A 94 19.13 2.81 0.13
CA VAL A 94 18.34 1.97 -0.77
C VAL A 94 18.24 0.52 -0.28
N GLY A 95 19.27 0.04 0.44
CA GLY A 95 19.32 -1.32 0.97
C GLY A 95 18.20 -1.64 1.99
N VAL A 96 17.74 -0.65 2.76
CA VAL A 96 16.63 -0.82 3.72
C VAL A 96 15.32 -1.12 3.00
N THR A 97 15.08 -0.46 1.87
CA THR A 97 13.89 -0.66 1.02
C THR A 97 13.90 -2.04 0.38
N SER A 98 15.04 -2.46 -0.17
CA SER A 98 15.21 -3.81 -0.73
C SER A 98 14.95 -4.88 0.33
N LYS A 99 15.56 -4.76 1.51
CA LYS A 99 15.52 -5.82 2.52
C LYS A 99 14.16 -5.97 3.22
N HIS A 100 13.45 -4.88 3.46
CA HIS A 100 12.30 -4.90 4.37
C HIS A 100 10.97 -4.54 3.71
N TYR A 101 10.98 -3.86 2.56
CA TYR A 101 9.78 -3.22 2.01
C TYR A 101 9.36 -3.69 0.63
N ILE A 102 10.22 -4.42 -0.09
CA ILE A 102 9.87 -5.01 -1.39
C ILE A 102 9.67 -6.51 -1.23
N GLU A 103 8.50 -6.97 -1.63
CA GLU A 103 8.27 -8.40 -1.82
C GLU A 103 9.07 -8.86 -3.03
N HIS A 104 10.05 -9.73 -2.79
CA HIS A 104 10.83 -10.35 -3.84
C HIS A 104 9.99 -11.48 -4.42
N GLU A 105 9.38 -11.25 -5.58
CA GLU A 105 8.89 -12.38 -6.37
C GLU A 105 10.12 -13.15 -6.88
N ASN A 106 10.23 -14.44 -6.54
CA ASN A 106 11.16 -15.37 -7.19
C ASN A 106 10.68 -15.69 -8.61
N ARG A 107 10.33 -14.67 -9.38
CA ARG A 107 10.07 -14.77 -10.80
C ARG A 107 11.38 -14.42 -11.49
N GLY A 108 12.09 -15.44 -11.97
CA GLY A 108 13.21 -15.21 -12.89
C GLY A 108 12.72 -14.32 -14.05
N PRO A 109 13.56 -13.44 -14.61
CA PRO A 109 13.18 -12.67 -15.78
C PRO A 109 12.69 -13.65 -16.86
N ALA A 110 11.50 -13.45 -17.41
CA ALA A 110 10.93 -14.36 -18.41
C ALA A 110 11.86 -14.49 -19.63
N ASP A 111 12.58 -13.42 -19.91
CA ASP A 111 13.64 -13.21 -20.87
C ASP A 111 14.93 -14.02 -20.59
N VAL A 112 15.19 -14.44 -19.35
CA VAL A 112 16.34 -15.30 -19.00
C VAL A 112 16.06 -16.78 -19.29
N VAL A 113 14.79 -17.19 -19.31
CA VAL A 113 14.40 -18.59 -19.62
C VAL A 113 14.83 -18.97 -21.04
N GLY A 114 14.57 -18.10 -22.02
CA GLY A 114 14.97 -18.35 -23.41
C GLY A 114 16.48 -18.44 -23.63
N VAL A 115 17.28 -17.72 -22.83
CA VAL A 115 18.75 -17.80 -22.87
C VAL A 115 19.25 -19.13 -22.29
N LEU A 116 18.63 -19.61 -21.21
CA LEU A 116 18.94 -20.91 -20.62
C LEU A 116 18.56 -22.06 -21.56
N ASP A 117 17.38 -22.00 -22.20
CA ASP A 117 16.93 -23.01 -23.15
C ASP A 117 17.87 -23.14 -24.35
N ALA A 118 18.32 -22.01 -24.91
CA ALA A 118 19.30 -21.98 -25.99
C ALA A 118 20.68 -22.52 -25.57
N PHE A 119 21.10 -22.26 -24.33
CA PHE A 119 22.35 -22.79 -23.78
C PHE A 119 22.30 -24.32 -23.62
N ILE A 120 21.19 -24.85 -23.07
CA ILE A 120 20.99 -26.29 -22.89
C ILE A 120 20.95 -27.00 -24.25
N ALA A 121 20.19 -26.49 -25.23
CA ALA A 121 20.07 -27.06 -26.56
C ALA A 121 21.41 -27.12 -27.32
N ARG A 122 22.23 -26.06 -27.22
CA ARG A 122 23.57 -26.03 -27.82
C ARG A 122 24.52 -27.07 -27.22
N THR A 123 24.38 -27.35 -25.93
CA THR A 123 25.25 -28.32 -25.23
C THR A 123 24.88 -29.76 -25.56
N GLN A 124 23.60 -30.04 -25.82
CA GLN A 124 23.11 -31.36 -26.23
C GLN A 124 23.41 -31.70 -27.70
N SER A 125 23.57 -30.69 -28.57
CA SER A 125 23.90 -30.89 -29.99
C SER A 125 25.37 -31.27 -30.24
N VAL A 126 26.23 -31.21 -29.23
CA VAL A 126 27.68 -31.47 -29.33
C VAL A 126 28.06 -32.83 -28.72
N ALA A 127 27.09 -33.56 -28.18
CA ALA A 127 27.21 -34.95 -27.73
C ALA A 127 26.57 -35.90 -28.75
#